data_AF-A0A1Y4TFA3-F1
#
_entry.id   AF-A0A1Y4TFA3-F1
#
_cell.length_a   1.000
_cell.length_b   1.000
_cell.length_c   1.000
_cell.angle_alpha   90.00
_cell.angle_beta   90.00
_cell.angle_gamma   90.00
#
_symmetry.space_group_name_H-M   'P 1'
#
loop_
_entity.id
_entity.type
_entity.pdbx_description
1 polymer ?
#
loop_
_entity_poly.entity_id
_entity_poly.type
_entity_poly.pdbx_seq_one_letter_code
_entity_poly.pdbx_strand_id
1 'polypeptide(L)'
;MRARQYLAALAAAVMLAGCGQTGTSSSSGASSGQQALRTGLAVQSKAEDGEMHTVAAAVWLDQEGRIQRAVVDEFEGQLASGEDGKNTWPEDLRTKRQKGADYPLDKVSSIGRSWAQQADAFAEHLKGMTASQVRAVQTDEDGYARDPDLLAGCTIKIDDYREAVAAACADAMA
;
A
#
# COMPACT_ATOMS: atom_id res chain seq x y z
N MET A 1 -38.65 -25.99 -26.50
CA MET A 1 -38.16 -27.40 -26.55
C MET A 1 -36.66 -27.34 -26.29
N ARG A 2 -36.03 -28.05 -25.35
CA ARG A 2 -36.34 -29.31 -24.69
C ARG A 2 -36.04 -29.22 -23.18
N ALA A 3 -36.90 -29.89 -22.42
CA ALA A 3 -36.65 -30.25 -21.03
C ALA A 3 -35.54 -31.28 -20.91
N ARG A 4 -34.83 -31.28 -19.78
CA ARG A 4 -34.47 -32.50 -19.03
C ARG A 4 -34.04 -32.15 -17.61
N GLN A 5 -34.90 -32.54 -16.68
CA GLN A 5 -34.69 -32.66 -15.25
C GLN A 5 -33.71 -33.82 -14.94
N TYR A 6 -33.01 -33.74 -13.81
CA TYR A 6 -33.07 -34.70 -12.68
C TYR A 6 -31.74 -35.02 -11.98
N LEU A 7 -31.84 -35.02 -10.64
CA LEU A 7 -31.09 -35.78 -9.62
C LEU A 7 -29.60 -35.45 -9.43
N ALA A 8 -28.98 -35.53 -8.24
CA ALA A 8 -29.36 -35.53 -6.83
C ALA A 8 -28.03 -35.52 -6.03
N ALA A 9 -28.10 -35.15 -4.75
CA ALA A 9 -27.00 -34.88 -3.84
C ALA A 9 -26.02 -36.05 -3.57
N LEU A 10 -24.78 -35.70 -3.18
CA LEU A 10 -24.07 -36.40 -2.12
C LEU A 10 -23.11 -35.42 -1.40
N ALA A 11 -23.49 -35.01 -0.19
CA ALA A 11 -22.62 -34.35 0.77
C ALA A 11 -21.92 -35.44 1.61
N ALA A 12 -20.60 -35.41 1.69
CA ALA A 12 -19.82 -36.28 2.57
C ALA A 12 -19.22 -35.43 3.71
N ALA A 13 -19.79 -35.55 4.90
CA ALA A 13 -19.24 -35.02 6.14
C ALA A 13 -18.21 -36.02 6.69
N VAL A 14 -16.96 -35.59 6.87
CA VAL A 14 -15.93 -36.37 7.57
C VAL A 14 -15.87 -35.88 9.02
N MET A 15 -16.34 -36.72 9.94
CA MET A 15 -16.12 -36.59 11.38
C MET A 15 -14.80 -37.30 11.71
N LEU A 16 -13.84 -36.60 12.34
CA LEU A 16 -12.70 -37.25 12.98
C LEU A 16 -12.70 -36.90 14.47
N ALA A 17 -13.08 -37.87 15.29
CA ALA A 17 -12.87 -37.87 16.73
C ALA A 17 -11.66 -38.76 17.04
N GLY A 18 -10.73 -38.28 17.86
CA GLY A 18 -9.61 -39.06 18.39
C GLY A 18 -9.09 -38.44 19.69
N CYS A 19 -9.13 -39.23 20.77
CA CYS A 19 -8.92 -38.88 22.17
C CYS A 19 -7.44 -38.80 22.63
N GLY A 20 -7.19 -38.10 23.76
CA GLY A 20 -6.46 -38.67 24.91
C GLY A 20 -4.94 -38.43 25.10
N GLN A 21 -4.60 -37.34 25.82
CA GLN A 21 -3.70 -37.18 27.00
C GLN A 21 -2.29 -37.85 27.17
N THR A 22 -1.34 -37.02 27.65
CA THR A 22 -0.12 -37.24 28.49
C THR A 22 1.24 -37.74 27.92
N GLY A 23 2.25 -36.84 27.92
CA GLY A 23 3.56 -37.06 28.58
C GLY A 23 4.84 -37.38 27.76
N THR A 24 5.82 -36.44 27.80
CA THR A 24 7.30 -36.60 27.68
C THR A 24 8.01 -36.41 26.31
N SER A 25 8.62 -35.22 26.20
CA SER A 25 9.94 -34.81 25.67
C SER A 25 10.65 -35.64 24.58
N SER A 26 10.92 -35.03 23.41
CA SER A 26 12.28 -34.56 23.00
C SER A 26 12.38 -34.08 21.54
N SER A 27 13.28 -33.10 21.36
CA SER A 27 14.01 -32.71 20.14
C SER A 27 13.31 -31.92 19.01
N SER A 28 13.60 -30.61 19.02
CA SER A 28 14.12 -29.83 17.88
C SER A 28 13.54 -30.09 16.49
N GLY A 29 12.49 -29.34 16.17
CA GLY A 29 12.18 -28.92 14.80
C GLY A 29 12.10 -27.40 14.79
N ALA A 30 12.94 -26.73 14.01
CA ALA A 30 12.97 -25.29 13.88
C ALA A 30 11.57 -24.74 13.59
N SER A 31 10.98 -24.04 14.56
CA SER A 31 9.88 -23.13 14.27
C SER A 31 10.51 -21.95 13.55
N SER A 32 10.52 -21.96 12.21
CA SER A 32 10.51 -20.71 11.47
C SER A 32 9.20 -20.01 11.83
N GLY A 33 9.24 -19.27 12.95
CA GLY A 33 8.10 -18.52 13.44
C GLY A 33 7.77 -17.46 12.41
N GLN A 34 6.83 -17.77 11.52
CA GLN A 34 6.11 -16.72 10.81
C GLN A 34 5.30 -16.00 11.89
N GLN A 35 5.91 -14.95 12.45
CA GLN A 35 5.17 -14.02 13.28
C GLN A 35 4.02 -13.49 12.43
N ALA A 36 2.79 -13.58 12.95
CA ALA A 36 1.63 -13.06 12.26
C ALA A 36 1.83 -11.55 12.03
N LEU A 37 1.90 -11.15 10.76
CA LEU A 37 1.97 -9.74 10.38
C LEU A 37 0.58 -9.12 10.51
N ARG A 38 0.52 -7.89 11.03
CA ARG A 38 -0.69 -7.06 10.95
C ARG A 38 -0.68 -6.33 9.63
N THR A 39 -1.82 -6.23 8.96
CA THR A 39 -1.94 -5.51 7.69
C THR A 39 -2.89 -4.35 7.86
N GLY A 40 -2.59 -3.23 7.21
CA GLY A 40 -3.50 -2.09 7.17
C GLY A 40 -3.49 -1.38 5.82
N LEU A 41 -4.59 -0.69 5.56
CA LEU A 41 -4.83 0.06 4.33
C LEU A 41 -5.34 1.45 4.68
N ALA A 42 -4.84 2.46 3.97
CA ALA A 42 -5.42 3.79 4.00
C ALA A 42 -5.54 4.36 2.60
N VAL A 43 -6.60 5.13 2.38
CA VAL A 43 -6.82 5.91 1.17
C VAL A 43 -7.17 7.33 1.60
N GLN A 44 -6.44 8.31 1.10
CA GLN A 44 -6.64 9.72 1.40
C GLN A 44 -6.81 10.48 0.08
N SER A 45 -7.90 11.24 -0.02
CA SER A 45 -8.23 12.02 -1.21
C SER A 45 -8.30 13.50 -0.86
N LYS A 46 -7.75 14.34 -1.74
CA LYS A 46 -7.84 15.79 -1.70
C LYS A 46 -8.29 16.30 -3.06
N ALA A 47 -9.12 17.32 -3.07
CA ALA A 47 -9.51 18.00 -4.29
C ALA A 47 -9.55 19.52 -4.04
N GLU A 48 -8.80 20.28 -4.84
CA GLU A 48 -8.64 21.72 -4.74
C GLU A 48 -8.46 22.29 -6.13
N ASP A 49 -9.15 23.39 -6.47
CA ASP A 49 -9.07 24.06 -7.78
C ASP A 49 -9.19 23.15 -9.02
N GLY A 50 -9.96 22.07 -8.89
CA GLY A 50 -10.17 21.08 -9.95
C GLY A 50 -9.07 20.02 -10.05
N GLU A 51 -7.99 20.16 -9.29
CA GLU A 51 -6.98 19.11 -9.11
C GLU A 51 -7.51 18.07 -8.11
N MET A 52 -7.27 16.81 -8.38
CA MET A 52 -7.64 15.68 -7.52
C MET A 52 -6.41 14.82 -7.28
N HIS A 53 -6.08 14.64 -6.01
CA HIS A 53 -5.02 13.74 -5.57
C HIS A 53 -5.64 12.65 -4.70
N THR A 54 -5.29 11.40 -4.96
CA THR A 54 -5.65 10.29 -4.08
C THR A 54 -4.45 9.41 -3.85
N VAL A 55 -4.00 9.33 -2.60
CA VAL A 55 -2.90 8.47 -2.18
C VAL A 55 -3.48 7.26 -1.47
N ALA A 56 -3.07 6.08 -1.91
CA ALA A 56 -3.34 4.82 -1.24
C ALA A 56 -2.05 4.24 -0.67
N ALA A 57 -2.09 3.74 0.57
CA ALA A 57 -0.97 3.07 1.21
C ALA A 57 -1.43 1.75 1.85
N ALA A 58 -0.66 0.69 1.63
CA ALA A 58 -0.81 -0.60 2.29
C ALA A 58 0.44 -0.93 3.08
N VAL A 59 0.29 -1.45 4.30
CA VAL A 59 1.40 -1.79 5.19
C VAL A 59 1.27 -3.20 5.76
N TRP A 60 2.42 -3.79 6.05
CA TRP A 60 2.58 -4.99 6.86
C TRP A 60 3.44 -4.62 8.07
N LEU A 61 2.92 -4.81 9.27
CA LEU A 61 3.60 -4.51 10.52
C LEU A 61 3.99 -5.78 11.28
N ASP A 62 5.09 -5.71 12.02
CA ASP A 62 5.39 -6.68 13.06
C ASP A 62 4.47 -6.49 14.30
N GLN A 63 4.65 -7.34 15.31
CA GLN A 63 3.81 -7.33 16.51
C GLN A 63 3.97 -6.04 17.33
N GLU A 64 5.11 -5.36 17.19
CA GLU A 64 5.41 -4.08 17.83
C GLU A 64 4.94 -2.87 17.01
N GLY A 65 4.28 -3.10 15.87
CA GLY A 65 3.76 -2.03 15.02
C GLY A 65 4.83 -1.35 14.15
N ARG A 66 5.96 -2.01 13.89
CA ARG A 66 7.00 -1.53 12.97
C ARG A 66 6.77 -2.07 11.57
N ILE A 67 7.00 -1.23 10.57
CA ILE A 67 6.80 -1.55 9.16
C ILE A 67 7.79 -2.61 8.70
N GLN A 68 7.28 -3.74 8.22
CA GLN A 68 8.07 -4.75 7.51
C GLN A 68 7.99 -4.58 6.01
N ARG A 69 6.86 -4.05 5.52
CA ARG A 69 6.67 -3.67 4.13
C ARG A 69 5.63 -2.56 4.04
N ALA A 70 5.85 -1.64 3.12
CA ALA A 70 4.84 -0.68 2.69
C ALA A 70 4.75 -0.67 1.16
N VAL A 71 3.60 -0.27 0.63
CA VAL A 71 3.40 0.08 -0.77
C VAL A 71 2.55 1.33 -0.81
N VAL A 72 2.93 2.29 -1.65
CA VAL A 72 2.16 3.50 -1.93
C VAL A 72 1.85 3.57 -3.42
N ASP A 73 0.65 4.01 -3.76
CA ASP A 73 0.24 4.39 -5.11
C ASP A 73 -0.55 5.71 -5.06
N GLU A 74 -0.56 6.43 -6.18
CA GLU A 74 -1.22 7.73 -6.26
C GLU A 74 -2.02 7.86 -7.56
N PHE A 75 -3.22 8.39 -7.46
CA PHE A 75 -3.95 8.94 -8.58
C PHE A 75 -3.86 10.47 -8.56
N GLU A 76 -3.56 11.04 -9.71
CA GLU A 76 -3.63 12.48 -9.99
C GLU A 76 -4.57 12.68 -11.17
N GLY A 77 -5.59 13.52 -10.97
CA GLY A 77 -6.59 13.85 -11.98
C GLY A 77 -6.85 15.34 -12.02
N GLN A 78 -7.20 15.85 -13.20
CA GLN A 78 -7.60 17.24 -13.41
C GLN A 78 -9.03 17.25 -13.95
N LEU A 79 -9.91 18.01 -13.30
CA LEU A 79 -11.18 18.40 -13.89
C LEU A 79 -10.92 19.45 -14.96
N ALA A 80 -11.43 19.22 -16.17
CA ALA A 80 -11.39 20.22 -17.23
C ALA A 80 -12.67 21.05 -17.24
N SER A 81 -12.57 22.36 -17.46
CA SER A 81 -13.75 23.20 -17.66
C SER A 81 -14.21 23.11 -19.12
N GLY A 82 -15.41 22.59 -19.34
CA GLY A 82 -16.07 22.56 -20.64
C GLY A 82 -16.53 23.94 -21.09
N GLU A 83 -16.73 24.11 -22.40
CA GLU A 83 -17.19 25.35 -23.02
C GLU A 83 -18.60 25.78 -22.55
N ASP A 84 -19.39 24.83 -22.02
CA ASP A 84 -20.72 25.06 -21.43
C ASP A 84 -20.65 25.43 -19.93
N GLY A 85 -19.45 25.62 -19.39
CA GLY A 85 -19.20 25.90 -17.97
C GLY A 85 -19.35 24.69 -17.05
N LYS A 86 -19.51 23.47 -17.58
CA LYS A 86 -19.52 22.25 -16.77
C LYS A 86 -18.13 21.64 -16.70
N ASN A 87 -17.75 21.16 -15.52
CA ASN A 87 -16.51 20.41 -15.37
C ASN A 87 -16.68 18.99 -15.93
N THR A 88 -15.71 18.52 -16.69
CA THR A 88 -15.61 17.15 -17.16
C THR A 88 -14.58 16.37 -16.35
N TRP A 89 -14.85 15.07 -16.18
CA TRP A 89 -13.94 14.16 -15.50
C TRP A 89 -12.71 13.86 -16.37
N PRO A 90 -11.53 13.63 -15.76
CA PRO A 90 -10.37 13.14 -16.48
C PRO A 90 -10.67 11.78 -17.12
N GLU A 91 -10.24 11.60 -18.37
CA GLU A 91 -10.43 10.34 -19.11
C GLU A 91 -9.50 9.24 -18.59
N ASP A 92 -8.26 9.59 -18.20
CA ASP A 92 -7.31 8.65 -17.62
C ASP A 92 -7.44 8.60 -16.10
N LEU A 93 -8.09 7.55 -15.60
CA LEU A 93 -8.28 7.29 -14.17
C LEU A 93 -7.23 6.33 -13.58
N ARG A 94 -6.15 6.04 -14.32
CA ARG A 94 -5.09 5.16 -13.85
C ARG A 94 -4.24 5.83 -12.77
N THR A 95 -3.82 5.05 -11.78
CA THR A 95 -2.81 5.46 -10.80
C THR A 95 -1.43 5.56 -11.45
N LYS A 96 -0.46 6.20 -10.78
CA LYS A 96 0.91 6.35 -11.26
C LYS A 96 1.60 5.01 -11.48
N ARG A 97 1.37 4.00 -10.63
CA ARG A 97 1.90 2.64 -10.92
C ARG A 97 1.27 2.01 -12.15
N GLN A 98 -0.04 2.20 -12.37
CA GLN A 98 -0.73 1.69 -13.54
C GLN A 98 -0.30 2.41 -14.84
N LYS A 99 0.00 3.72 -14.76
CA LYS A 99 0.56 4.48 -15.89
C LYS A 99 1.93 3.96 -16.28
N GLY A 100 2.81 3.66 -15.32
CA GLY A 100 4.12 3.07 -15.59
C GLY A 100 4.91 3.93 -16.59
N ALA A 101 5.16 3.39 -17.80
CA ALA A 101 5.86 4.11 -18.87
C ALA A 101 5.09 5.35 -19.38
N ASP A 102 3.77 5.39 -19.23
CA ASP A 102 2.93 6.55 -19.58
C ASP A 102 3.08 7.71 -18.57
N TYR A 103 3.82 7.48 -17.48
CA TYR A 103 4.26 8.52 -16.54
C TYR A 103 5.80 8.57 -16.53
N PRO A 104 6.44 9.17 -17.55
CA PRO A 104 7.87 9.05 -17.83
C PRO A 104 8.75 9.93 -16.92
N LEU A 105 8.54 9.85 -15.61
CA LEU A 105 9.32 10.59 -14.61
C LEU A 105 10.81 10.24 -14.68
N ASP A 106 11.16 9.02 -15.10
CA ASP A 106 12.54 8.59 -15.32
C ASP A 106 13.30 9.46 -16.34
N LYS A 107 12.58 10.11 -17.26
CA LYS A 107 13.18 10.99 -18.28
C LYS A 107 13.51 12.39 -17.78
N VAL A 108 12.89 12.82 -16.67
CA VAL A 108 13.02 14.19 -16.15
C VAL A 108 13.54 14.24 -14.72
N SER A 109 13.46 13.15 -13.98
CA SER A 109 14.02 13.02 -12.63
C SER A 109 15.55 13.11 -12.68
N SER A 110 16.12 13.89 -11.75
CA SER A 110 17.57 14.02 -11.57
C SER A 110 18.28 12.70 -11.25
N ILE A 111 17.56 11.71 -10.70
CA ILE A 111 18.08 10.38 -10.36
C ILE A 111 17.74 9.32 -11.41
N GLY A 112 17.08 9.68 -12.52
CA GLY A 112 16.77 8.79 -13.64
C GLY A 112 15.83 7.63 -13.28
N ARG A 113 15.03 7.75 -12.21
CA ARG A 113 14.12 6.71 -11.72
C ARG A 113 12.67 7.04 -12.02
N SER A 114 11.90 6.02 -12.37
CA SER A 114 10.44 6.16 -12.54
C SER A 114 9.77 6.50 -11.21
N TRP A 115 8.54 7.00 -11.26
CA TRP A 115 7.78 7.28 -10.03
C TRP A 115 7.66 6.05 -9.13
N ALA A 116 7.35 4.88 -9.71
CA ALA A 116 7.20 3.64 -8.95
C ALA A 116 8.50 3.23 -8.24
N GLN A 117 9.66 3.38 -8.90
CA GLN A 117 10.96 3.09 -8.29
C GLN A 117 11.28 4.04 -7.13
N GLN A 118 10.88 5.30 -7.22
CA GLN A 118 11.05 6.28 -6.14
C GLN A 118 10.10 6.01 -4.98
N ALA A 119 8.83 5.69 -5.25
CA ALA A 119 7.86 5.27 -4.24
C ALA A 119 8.29 3.99 -3.52
N ASP A 120 8.90 3.03 -4.23
CA ASP A 120 9.48 1.83 -3.62
C ASP A 120 10.70 2.17 -2.75
N ALA A 121 11.57 3.08 -3.19
CA ALA A 121 12.71 3.53 -2.38
C ALA A 121 12.25 4.23 -1.08
N PHE A 122 11.19 5.05 -1.15
CA PHE A 122 10.55 5.61 0.03
C PHE A 122 10.01 4.52 0.96
N ALA A 123 9.22 3.57 0.44
CA ALA A 123 8.66 2.48 1.23
C ALA A 123 9.74 1.61 1.90
N GLU A 124 10.86 1.37 1.22
CA GLU A 124 12.02 0.64 1.77
C GLU A 124 12.70 1.42 2.90
N HIS A 125 12.84 2.74 2.78
CA HIS A 125 13.38 3.59 3.84
C HIS A 125 12.55 3.53 5.12
N LEU A 126 11.24 3.26 5.02
CA LEU A 126 10.35 3.17 6.20
C LEU A 126 10.45 1.84 6.96
N LYS A 127 11.19 0.84 6.46
CA LYS A 127 11.31 -0.46 7.15
C LYS A 127 11.86 -0.29 8.56
N GLY A 128 11.23 -0.95 9.52
CA GLY A 128 11.53 -0.87 10.95
C GLY A 128 10.96 0.36 11.64
N MET A 129 10.39 1.34 10.92
CA MET A 129 9.78 2.52 11.51
C MET A 129 8.37 2.24 12.04
N THR A 130 7.98 2.94 13.10
CA THR A 130 6.59 3.06 13.57
C THR A 130 5.86 4.20 12.85
N ALA A 131 4.53 4.25 12.97
CA ALA A 131 3.71 5.33 12.40
C ALA A 131 4.18 6.75 12.82
N SER A 132 4.62 6.92 14.07
CA SER A 132 5.12 8.21 14.56
C SER A 132 6.47 8.57 13.95
N GLN A 133 7.34 7.59 13.70
CA GLN A 133 8.62 7.80 13.02
C GLN A 133 8.43 8.14 11.54
N VAL A 134 7.48 7.50 10.85
CA VAL A 134 7.10 7.87 9.47
C VAL A 134 6.65 9.33 9.40
N ARG A 135 5.81 9.76 10.34
CA ARG A 135 5.39 11.17 10.48
C ARG A 135 6.52 12.11 10.89
N ALA A 136 7.67 11.61 11.33
CA ALA A 136 8.82 12.43 11.73
C ALA A 136 9.93 12.49 10.66
N VAL A 137 9.80 11.75 9.55
CA VAL A 137 10.74 11.85 8.41
C VAL A 137 10.80 13.30 7.95
N GLN A 138 11.99 13.89 7.93
CA GLN A 138 12.15 15.32 7.70
C GLN A 138 11.91 15.69 6.23
N THR A 139 11.10 16.72 6.02
CA THR A 139 10.88 17.34 4.71
C THR A 139 11.26 18.81 4.71
N ASP A 140 11.51 19.36 3.52
CA ASP A 140 11.57 20.80 3.31
C ASP A 140 10.18 21.44 3.22
N GLU A 141 10.13 22.74 2.91
CA GLU A 141 8.86 23.49 2.83
C GLU A 141 7.95 23.06 1.67
N ASP A 142 8.52 22.41 0.65
CA ASP A 142 7.79 21.92 -0.52
C ASP A 142 7.37 20.45 -0.38
N GLY A 143 7.77 19.78 0.71
CA GLY A 143 7.44 18.40 1.02
C GLY A 143 8.42 17.36 0.47
N TYR A 144 9.62 17.76 0.03
CA TYR A 144 10.68 16.84 -0.37
C TYR A 144 11.49 16.36 0.82
N ALA A 145 11.97 15.12 0.77
CA ALA A 145 12.84 14.56 1.81
C ALA A 145 14.12 15.40 2.01
N ARG A 146 14.59 15.52 3.27
CA ARG A 146 15.89 16.11 3.58
C ARG A 146 17.01 15.10 3.83
N ASP A 147 16.64 13.85 4.14
CA ASP A 147 17.59 12.77 4.39
C ASP A 147 18.35 12.43 3.09
N PRO A 148 19.69 12.58 3.04
CA PRO A 148 20.49 12.25 1.85
C PRO A 148 20.35 10.80 1.40
N ASP A 149 20.18 9.85 2.32
CA ASP A 149 20.04 8.43 1.99
C ASP A 149 18.68 8.17 1.32
N LEU A 150 17.63 8.85 1.77
CA LEU A 150 16.33 8.81 1.11
C LEU A 150 16.37 9.51 -0.26
N LEU A 151 17.01 10.69 -0.34
CA LEU A 151 17.15 11.47 -1.58
C LEU A 151 17.92 10.72 -2.68
N ALA A 152 18.86 9.84 -2.32
CA ALA A 152 19.56 8.99 -3.28
C ALA A 152 18.60 8.04 -4.05
N GLY A 153 17.40 7.80 -3.53
CA GLY A 153 16.40 6.95 -4.17
C GLY A 153 15.03 7.56 -4.43
N CYS A 154 14.68 8.66 -3.76
CA CYS A 154 13.37 9.29 -3.82
C CYS A 154 13.50 10.82 -3.82
N THR A 155 13.16 11.45 -4.94
CA THR A 155 13.14 12.92 -5.11
C THR A 155 11.73 13.47 -5.34
N ILE A 156 10.69 12.63 -5.20
CA ILE A 156 9.28 13.05 -5.22
C ILE A 156 8.88 13.59 -3.85
N LYS A 157 7.82 14.42 -3.81
CA LYS A 157 7.23 14.88 -2.55
C LYS A 157 6.70 13.69 -1.75
N ILE A 158 6.93 13.67 -0.44
CA ILE A 158 6.60 12.52 0.42
C ILE A 158 5.59 12.82 1.53
N ASP A 159 5.16 14.07 1.72
CA ASP A 159 4.29 14.44 2.83
C ASP A 159 2.98 13.64 2.84
N ASP A 160 2.29 13.59 1.69
CA ASP A 160 1.03 12.85 1.59
C ASP A 160 1.26 11.33 1.67
N TYR A 161 2.43 10.85 1.25
CA TYR A 161 2.78 9.43 1.37
C TYR A 161 3.08 9.05 2.83
N ARG A 162 3.75 9.92 3.61
CA ARG A 162 3.97 9.73 5.05
C ARG A 162 2.64 9.67 5.80
N GLU A 163 1.71 10.57 5.46
CA GLU A 163 0.39 10.63 6.07
C GLU A 163 -0.46 9.38 5.74
N ALA A 164 -0.47 8.95 4.48
CA ALA A 164 -1.18 7.75 4.06
C ALA A 164 -0.58 6.49 4.72
N VAL A 165 0.74 6.34 4.74
CA VAL A 165 1.40 5.19 5.41
C VAL A 165 1.10 5.19 6.91
N ALA A 166 1.17 6.34 7.58
CA ALA A 166 0.88 6.42 9.00
C ALA A 166 -0.60 6.11 9.32
N ALA A 167 -1.53 6.51 8.45
CA ALA A 167 -2.94 6.12 8.56
C ALA A 167 -3.13 4.61 8.35
N ALA A 168 -2.44 4.00 7.38
CA ALA A 168 -2.47 2.56 7.16
C ALA A 168 -1.89 1.79 8.36
N CYS A 169 -0.85 2.34 9.02
CA CYS A 169 -0.35 1.78 10.27
C CYS A 169 -1.37 1.85 11.41
N ALA A 170 -2.18 2.91 11.48
CA ALA A 170 -3.24 3.03 12.48
C ALA A 170 -4.37 2.03 12.21
N ASP A 171 -4.78 1.86 10.95
CA ASP A 171 -5.75 0.85 10.52
C ASP A 171 -5.29 -0.58 10.89
N ALA A 172 -4.01 -0.90 10.67
CA ALA A 172 -3.43 -2.20 11.03
C ALA A 172 -3.46 -2.52 12.55
N MET A 173 -3.66 -1.50 13.38
CA MET A 173 -3.60 -1.57 14.84
C MET A 173 -4.97 -1.40 15.50
N ALA A 174 -6.02 -1.13 14.72
CA ALA A 174 -7.41 -0.99 15.17
C ALA A 174 -8.05 -2.35 15.53
#